data_AF-A0A4R6S1E0-F1
#
_entry.id   AF-A0A4R6S1E0-F1
#
_cell.length_a   1.000
_cell.length_b   1.000
_cell.length_c   1.000
_cell.angle_alpha   90.00
_cell.angle_beta   90.00
_cell.angle_gamma   90.00
#
_symmetry.space_group_name_H-M   'P 1'
#
loop_
_entity.id
_entity.type
_entity.pdbx_description
1 polymer ?
#
loop_
_entity_poly.entity_id
_entity_poly.type
_entity_poly.pdbx_seq_one_letter_code
_entity_poly.pdbx_strand_id
1 'polypeptide(L)'
;MNGTRRRIAPALAMAVGIIGALALLALFPAYALGDWNRPVDPWETARVQLLEINDSNASSALGAPIDPDTFTLLEDTGDGGMLFAALTTEGAVVAGVADTTGQWQSLCSSADTGPSAQVTCETWASDGERAYGFWVQRSDSAPNGFRYDITYGPRGS
;
A
#
# COMPACT_ATOMS: atom_id res chain seq x y z
N MET A 1 51.53 -56.37 6.53
CA MET A 1 50.62 -55.66 7.46
C MET A 1 49.84 -54.64 6.65
N ASN A 2 48.61 -54.94 6.23
CA ASN A 2 47.83 -54.08 5.34
C ASN A 2 46.39 -53.93 5.85
N GLY A 3 46.01 -52.67 6.12
CA GLY A 3 44.74 -52.11 5.65
C GLY A 3 43.46 -52.38 6.44
N THR A 4 43.36 -52.00 7.71
CA THR A 4 42.07 -51.84 8.42
C THR A 4 41.66 -50.37 8.51
N ARG A 5 41.41 -49.72 7.36
CA ARG A 5 40.83 -48.37 7.29
C ARG A 5 39.91 -48.27 6.08
N ARG A 6 38.65 -48.71 6.15
CA ARG A 6 37.67 -48.40 5.07
C ARG A 6 36.18 -48.53 5.37
N ARG A 7 35.71 -48.64 6.62
CA ARG A 7 34.27 -48.85 6.91
C ARG A 7 33.56 -47.77 7.73
N ILE A 8 34.21 -46.63 8.02
CA ILE A 8 33.61 -45.57 8.86
C ILE A 8 33.01 -44.43 8.01
N ALA A 9 33.44 -44.29 6.75
CA ALA A 9 33.00 -43.21 5.86
C ALA A 9 31.48 -43.20 5.54
N PRO A 10 30.79 -44.33 5.27
CA PRO A 10 29.39 -44.27 4.83
C PRO A 10 28.40 -43.99 5.97
N ALA A 11 28.70 -44.43 7.20
CA ALA A 11 27.83 -44.20 8.36
C ALA A 11 27.81 -42.72 8.78
N LEU A 12 28.97 -42.05 8.73
CA LEU A 12 29.06 -40.61 8.99
C LEU A 12 28.31 -39.78 7.94
N ALA A 13 28.36 -40.17 6.66
CA ALA A 13 27.65 -39.48 5.60
C ALA A 13 26.11 -39.56 5.76
N MET A 14 25.58 -40.72 6.15
CA MET A 14 24.14 -40.86 6.44
C MET A 14 23.71 -40.04 7.66
N ALA A 15 24.51 -40.03 8.73
CA ALA A 15 24.19 -39.27 9.95
C ALA A 15 24.13 -37.76 9.67
N VAL A 16 25.05 -37.23 8.86
CA VAL A 16 25.05 -35.82 8.45
C VAL A 16 23.82 -35.48 7.60
N GLY A 17 23.41 -36.39 6.70
CA GLY A 17 22.19 -36.22 5.89
C GLY A 17 20.91 -36.15 6.72
N ILE A 18 20.78 -37.00 7.74
CA ILE A 18 19.63 -37.03 8.64
C ILE A 18 19.56 -35.76 9.51
N ILE A 19 20.71 -35.32 10.04
CA ILE A 19 20.78 -34.09 10.84
C ILE A 19 20.43 -32.86 9.98
N GLY A 20 20.93 -32.80 8.74
CA GLY A 20 20.58 -31.73 7.80
C GLY A 20 19.08 -31.70 7.46
N ALA A 21 18.47 -32.86 7.23
CA ALA A 21 17.04 -32.98 6.98
C ALA A 21 16.19 -32.54 8.19
N LEU A 22 16.60 -32.92 9.41
CA LEU A 22 15.94 -32.50 10.65
C LEU A 22 16.06 -30.98 10.90
N ALA A 23 17.20 -30.38 10.58
CA ALA A 23 17.40 -28.94 10.68
C ALA A 23 16.50 -28.17 9.70
N LEU A 24 16.37 -28.65 8.45
CA LEU A 24 15.44 -28.07 7.47
C LEU A 24 13.97 -28.22 7.89
N LEU A 25 13.61 -29.37 8.46
CA LEU A 25 12.25 -29.61 9.00
C LEU A 25 11.94 -28.71 10.21
N ALA A 26 12.92 -28.42 11.05
CA ALA A 26 12.77 -27.50 12.19
C ALA A 26 12.63 -26.03 11.77
N LEU A 27 13.20 -25.65 10.62
CA LEU A 27 13.09 -24.31 10.05
C LEU A 27 11.80 -24.12 9.24
N PHE A 28 11.21 -25.20 8.73
CA PHE A 28 10.02 -25.14 7.87
C PHE A 28 8.83 -24.37 8.50
N PRO A 29 8.48 -24.54 9.79
CA PRO A 29 7.42 -23.76 10.41
C PRO A 29 7.71 -22.26 10.43
N ALA A 30 8.98 -21.85 10.58
CA ALA A 30 9.36 -20.43 10.54
C ALA A 30 9.21 -19.82 9.14
N TYR A 31 9.42 -20.63 8.08
CA TYR A 31 9.20 -20.21 6.69
C TYR A 31 7.73 -20.31 6.24
N ALA A 32 7.00 -21.32 6.73
CA ALA A 32 5.60 -21.58 6.35
C ALA A 32 4.59 -20.73 7.14
N LEU A 33 4.91 -20.35 8.37
CA LEU A 33 4.09 -19.49 9.23
C LEU A 33 4.65 -18.06 9.32
N GLY A 34 5.79 -17.79 8.68
CA GLY A 34 6.34 -16.45 8.63
C GLY A 34 5.45 -15.52 7.82
N ASP A 35 5.23 -14.31 8.32
CA ASP A 35 4.47 -13.25 7.65
C ASP A 35 5.01 -12.87 6.26
N TRP A 36 6.18 -13.38 5.89
CA TRP A 36 6.81 -13.30 4.57
C TRP A 36 5.93 -13.73 3.40
N ASN A 37 4.90 -14.55 3.63
CA ASN A 37 4.03 -15.07 2.57
C ASN A 37 2.58 -14.57 2.65
N ARG A 38 2.29 -13.56 3.50
CA ARG A 38 0.98 -12.90 3.44
C ARG A 38 0.89 -12.13 2.11
N PRO A 39 -0.25 -12.21 1.39
CA PRO A 39 -0.49 -11.29 0.29
C PRO A 39 -0.29 -9.87 0.83
N VAL A 40 0.68 -9.15 0.27
CA VAL A 40 0.90 -7.75 0.62
C VAL A 40 -0.39 -7.02 0.25
N ASP A 41 -0.97 -6.32 1.21
CA ASP A 41 -2.14 -5.50 0.97
C ASP A 41 -1.83 -4.52 -0.19
N PRO A 42 -2.58 -4.55 -1.30
CA PRO A 42 -2.36 -3.65 -2.43
C PRO A 42 -2.36 -2.18 -2.00
N TRP A 43 -3.19 -1.83 -0.99
CA TRP A 43 -3.21 -0.49 -0.43
C TRP A 43 -1.91 -0.14 0.28
N GLU A 44 -1.36 -1.04 1.10
CA GLU A 44 -0.10 -0.76 1.82
C GLU A 44 1.07 -0.58 0.84
N THR A 45 1.09 -1.35 -0.25
CA THR A 45 2.06 -1.17 -1.34
C THR A 45 1.91 0.21 -1.99
N ALA A 46 0.70 0.58 -2.36
CA ALA A 46 0.42 1.87 -2.97
C ALA A 46 0.72 3.04 -2.02
N ARG A 47 0.37 2.91 -0.73
CA ARG A 47 0.65 3.91 0.31
C ARG A 47 2.14 4.18 0.43
N VAL A 48 2.97 3.14 0.52
CA VAL A 48 4.44 3.32 0.60
C VAL A 48 4.95 4.08 -0.62
N GLN A 49 4.49 3.72 -1.82
CA GLN A 49 4.88 4.41 -3.05
C GLN A 49 4.38 5.87 -3.10
N LEU A 50 3.15 6.15 -2.63
CA LEU A 50 2.62 7.51 -2.54
C LEU A 50 3.45 8.39 -1.59
N LEU A 51 3.92 7.83 -0.48
CA LEU A 51 4.79 8.53 0.46
C LEU A 51 6.16 8.85 -0.17
N GLU A 52 6.76 7.91 -0.91
CA GLU A 52 8.03 8.12 -1.62
C GLU A 52 7.91 9.21 -2.70
N ILE A 53 6.79 9.28 -3.41
CA ILE A 53 6.56 10.32 -4.43
C ILE A 53 6.27 11.69 -3.80
N ASN A 54 5.57 11.73 -2.67
CA ASN A 54 5.30 12.97 -1.93
C ASN A 54 6.59 13.66 -1.51
N ASP A 55 7.57 12.89 -1.01
CA ASP A 55 8.87 13.40 -0.57
C ASP A 55 9.72 13.97 -1.71
N SER A 56 9.47 13.56 -2.96
CA SER A 56 10.35 13.87 -4.09
C SER A 56 9.86 15.02 -4.98
N ASN A 57 8.55 15.28 -5.14
CA ASN A 57 8.07 16.37 -6.04
C ASN A 57 6.72 17.02 -5.70
N ALA A 58 5.84 16.41 -4.89
CA ALA A 58 4.43 16.82 -4.78
C ALA A 58 4.18 18.05 -3.87
N SER A 59 5.07 18.31 -2.90
CA SER A 59 4.90 19.39 -1.91
C SER A 59 4.77 20.79 -2.53
N SER A 60 5.36 21.00 -3.71
CA SER A 60 5.29 22.29 -4.42
C SER A 60 3.91 22.59 -5.03
N ALA A 61 3.16 21.55 -5.44
CA ALA A 61 1.81 21.70 -6.00
C ALA A 61 0.73 21.79 -4.92
N LEU A 62 0.97 21.18 -3.76
CA LEU A 62 0.04 21.13 -2.63
C LEU A 62 0.22 22.28 -1.63
N GLY A 63 1.27 23.10 -1.78
CA GLY A 63 1.65 24.17 -0.86
C GLY A 63 2.36 23.67 0.41
N ALA A 64 2.02 22.47 0.88
CA ALA A 64 2.65 21.81 2.02
C ALA A 64 2.78 20.28 1.80
N PRO A 65 3.76 19.62 2.43
CA PRO A 65 3.87 18.16 2.40
C PRO A 65 2.64 17.47 3.00
N ILE A 66 2.29 16.29 2.47
CA ILE A 66 1.27 15.41 3.06
C ILE A 66 1.81 14.80 4.37
N ASP A 67 0.97 14.76 5.41
CA ASP A 67 1.24 14.08 6.68
C ASP A 67 1.07 12.54 6.50
N PRO A 68 2.15 11.76 6.62
CA PRO A 68 2.13 10.31 6.36
C PRO A 68 1.20 9.51 7.28
N ASP A 69 0.93 10.03 8.48
CA ASP A 69 0.11 9.36 9.48
C ASP A 69 -1.39 9.51 9.20
N THR A 70 -1.75 10.42 8.30
CA THR A 70 -3.15 10.72 7.95
C THR A 70 -3.61 10.04 6.66
N PHE A 71 -2.72 9.34 5.95
CA PHE A 71 -3.06 8.58 4.76
C PHE A 71 -4.04 7.46 5.08
N THR A 72 -5.25 7.56 4.53
CA THR A 72 -6.28 6.55 4.66
C THR A 72 -6.81 6.13 3.29
N LEU A 73 -7.02 4.82 3.14
CA LEU A 73 -7.89 4.31 2.09
C LEU A 73 -9.34 4.69 2.44
N LEU A 74 -10.07 5.18 1.45
CA LEU A 74 -11.51 5.43 1.55
C LEU A 74 -12.29 4.33 0.85
N GLU A 75 -11.93 4.02 -0.40
CA GLU A 75 -12.64 3.04 -1.23
C GLU A 75 -11.71 2.37 -2.25
N ASP A 76 -11.91 1.08 -2.49
CA ASP A 76 -11.40 0.37 -3.67
C ASP A 76 -12.47 0.45 -4.77
N THR A 77 -12.14 1.07 -5.90
CA THR A 77 -13.09 1.31 -7.00
C THR A 77 -13.41 0.05 -7.81
N GLY A 78 -12.75 -1.08 -7.51
CA GLY A 78 -12.99 -2.39 -8.12
C GLY A 78 -12.40 -2.58 -9.51
N ASP A 79 -11.79 -1.55 -10.08
CA ASP A 79 -11.07 -1.56 -11.35
C ASP A 79 -9.56 -1.28 -11.18
N GLY A 80 -9.07 -1.42 -9.95
CA GLY A 80 -7.67 -1.23 -9.59
C GLY A 80 -7.32 0.19 -9.15
N GLY A 81 -8.30 1.09 -9.08
CA GLY A 81 -8.18 2.38 -8.41
C GLY A 81 -8.46 2.29 -6.91
N MET A 82 -7.74 3.10 -6.14
CA MET A 82 -7.90 3.24 -4.70
C MET A 82 -8.08 4.71 -4.37
N LEU A 83 -9.30 5.08 -3.99
CA LEU A 83 -9.62 6.41 -3.49
C LEU A 83 -9.02 6.56 -2.09
N PHE A 84 -8.21 7.58 -1.90
CA PHE A 84 -7.57 7.88 -0.63
C PHE A 84 -7.78 9.34 -0.23
N ALA A 85 -7.59 9.58 1.07
CA ALA A 85 -7.50 10.92 1.63
C ALA A 85 -6.36 11.02 2.63
N ALA A 86 -5.87 12.24 2.82
CA ALA A 86 -4.87 12.60 3.80
C ALA A 86 -5.01 14.08 4.17
N LEU A 87 -4.23 14.51 5.16
CA LEU A 87 -4.03 15.91 5.48
C LEU A 87 -2.63 16.33 5.05
N THR A 88 -2.46 17.58 4.62
CA THR A 88 -1.14 18.19 4.64
C THR A 88 -0.71 18.50 6.07
N THR A 89 0.58 18.70 6.26
CA THR A 89 1.15 19.19 7.53
C THR A 89 0.59 20.55 7.96
N GLU A 90 -0.03 21.31 7.05
CA GLU A 90 -0.75 22.56 7.34
C GLU A 90 -2.26 22.36 7.57
N GLY A 91 -2.75 21.14 7.48
CA GLY A 91 -4.15 20.77 7.74
C GLY A 91 -5.10 20.85 6.55
N ALA A 92 -4.60 21.08 5.33
CA ALA A 92 -5.42 20.99 4.12
C ALA A 92 -5.80 19.54 3.85
N VAL A 93 -7.02 19.30 3.36
CA VAL A 93 -7.46 17.98 2.92
C VAL A 93 -6.91 17.71 1.54
N VAL A 94 -6.25 16.58 1.38
CA VAL A 94 -5.77 16.06 0.11
C VAL A 94 -6.54 14.78 -0.20
N ALA A 95 -7.03 14.66 -1.43
CA ALA A 95 -7.70 13.45 -1.89
C ALA A 95 -7.30 13.12 -3.33
N GLY A 96 -7.29 11.84 -3.64
CA GLY A 96 -6.85 11.35 -4.94
C GLY A 96 -7.23 9.90 -5.18
N VAL A 97 -7.04 9.47 -6.42
CA VAL A 97 -7.11 8.05 -6.80
C VAL A 97 -5.72 7.59 -7.17
N ALA A 98 -5.25 6.51 -6.54
CA ALA A 98 -4.00 5.84 -6.87
C ALA A 98 -4.27 4.46 -7.46
N ASP A 99 -3.38 3.97 -8.31
CA ASP A 99 -3.41 2.56 -8.71
C ASP A 99 -2.69 1.65 -7.71
N THR A 100 -2.70 0.34 -7.97
CA THR A 100 -2.02 -0.68 -7.15
C THR A 100 -0.50 -0.54 -7.10
N THR A 101 0.09 0.28 -7.97
CA THR A 101 1.51 0.62 -7.94
C THR A 101 1.80 1.91 -7.18
N GLY A 102 0.77 2.58 -6.65
CA GLY A 102 0.88 3.85 -5.94
C GLY A 102 1.11 5.05 -6.85
N GLN A 103 0.87 4.92 -8.15
CA GLN A 103 0.82 6.08 -9.02
C GLN A 103 -0.52 6.79 -8.89
N TRP A 104 -0.47 8.05 -8.47
CA TRP A 104 -1.61 8.98 -8.48
C TRP A 104 -2.12 9.20 -9.91
N GLN A 105 -3.36 8.84 -10.16
CA GLN A 105 -4.10 9.21 -11.37
C GLN A 105 -4.70 10.61 -11.24
N SER A 106 -5.02 11.02 -10.01
CA SER A 106 -5.41 12.37 -9.66
C SER A 106 -5.03 12.72 -8.24
N LEU A 107 -4.86 14.03 -8.02
CA LEU A 107 -4.62 14.60 -6.73
C LEU A 107 -5.24 16.00 -6.68
N CYS A 108 -6.06 16.26 -5.68
CA CYS A 108 -6.50 17.62 -5.38
C CYS A 108 -6.29 17.93 -3.90
N SER A 109 -6.19 19.22 -3.61
CA SER A 109 -6.07 19.75 -2.26
C SER A 109 -7.16 20.79 -2.02
N SER A 110 -7.64 20.86 -0.79
CA SER A 110 -8.51 21.95 -0.35
C SER A 110 -7.72 23.25 -0.21
N ALA A 111 -8.38 24.38 -0.50
CA ALA A 111 -7.83 25.70 -0.18
C ALA A 111 -8.02 26.07 1.31
N ASP A 112 -8.96 25.41 2.00
CA ASP A 112 -9.23 25.57 3.43
C ASP A 112 -8.45 24.52 4.25
N THR A 113 -7.99 24.89 5.44
CA THR A 113 -7.30 24.02 6.42
C THR A 113 -8.10 23.82 7.71
N GLY A 114 -9.31 24.39 7.77
CA GLY A 114 -10.21 24.30 8.91
C GLY A 114 -10.78 22.89 9.15
N PRO A 115 -11.53 22.71 10.26
CA PRO A 115 -12.13 21.42 10.61
C PRO A 115 -13.20 20.93 9.63
N SER A 116 -13.70 21.82 8.75
CA SER A 116 -14.66 21.53 7.69
C SER A 116 -14.03 21.49 6.29
N ALA A 117 -12.69 21.52 6.20
CA ALA A 117 -11.96 21.50 4.95
C ALA A 117 -12.44 20.35 4.06
N GLN A 118 -12.65 20.65 2.78
CA GLN A 118 -13.19 19.73 1.81
C GLN A 118 -12.61 19.97 0.44
N VAL A 119 -12.62 18.93 -0.38
CA VAL A 119 -12.14 18.97 -1.76
C VAL A 119 -13.08 18.18 -2.65
N THR A 120 -13.28 18.67 -3.87
CA THR A 120 -13.98 17.96 -4.95
C THR A 120 -13.00 17.76 -6.08
N CYS A 121 -12.97 16.54 -6.60
CA CYS A 121 -12.10 16.15 -7.70
C CYS A 121 -12.90 15.41 -8.76
N GLU A 122 -12.38 15.48 -9.98
CA GLU A 122 -12.77 14.58 -11.05
C GLU A 122 -11.51 13.93 -11.61
N THR A 123 -11.59 12.63 -11.88
CA THR A 123 -10.51 11.88 -12.53
C THR A 123 -11.08 10.83 -13.47
N TRP A 124 -10.19 10.26 -14.27
CA TRP A 124 -10.52 9.24 -15.24
C TRP A 124 -9.90 7.93 -14.79
N ALA A 125 -10.63 6.84 -14.98
CA ALA A 125 -10.09 5.49 -14.82
C ALA A 125 -8.89 5.27 -15.73
N SER A 126 -8.01 4.36 -15.32
CA SER A 126 -6.86 3.92 -16.11
C SER A 126 -7.27 3.33 -17.47
N ASP A 127 -8.48 2.78 -17.59
CA ASP A 127 -9.05 2.30 -18.85
C ASP A 127 -9.50 3.43 -19.80
N GLY A 128 -9.59 4.67 -19.29
CA GLY A 128 -9.98 5.86 -20.04
C GLY A 128 -11.46 5.91 -20.45
N GLU A 129 -12.29 4.95 -20.05
CA GLU A 129 -13.72 4.87 -20.40
C GLU A 129 -14.63 5.38 -19.29
N ARG A 130 -14.15 5.33 -18.03
CA ARG A 130 -14.89 5.73 -16.84
C ARG A 130 -14.34 7.01 -16.21
N ALA A 131 -15.24 7.81 -15.65
CA ALA A 131 -14.94 9.00 -14.88
C ALA A 131 -15.40 8.80 -13.43
N TYR A 132 -14.63 9.32 -12.49
CA TYR A 132 -15.03 9.41 -11.09
C TYR A 132 -15.09 10.88 -10.71
N GLY A 133 -16.22 11.30 -10.18
CA GLY A 133 -16.33 12.52 -9.38
C GLY A 133 -16.31 12.12 -7.92
N PHE A 134 -15.44 12.71 -7.11
CA PHE A 134 -15.42 12.43 -5.68
C PHE A 134 -15.33 13.72 -4.87
N TRP A 135 -16.00 13.69 -3.72
CA TRP A 135 -15.95 14.73 -2.71
C TRP A 135 -15.44 14.13 -1.41
N VAL A 136 -14.51 14.81 -0.76
CA VAL A 136 -13.93 14.39 0.53
C VAL A 136 -13.95 15.58 1.47
N GLN A 137 -14.37 15.36 2.72
CA GLN A 137 -14.37 16.35 3.78
C GLN A 137 -13.80 15.76 5.06
N ARG A 138 -13.01 16.57 5.78
CA ARG A 138 -12.55 16.22 7.13
C ARG A 138 -13.73 16.05 8.08
N SER A 139 -13.71 14.99 8.88
CA SER A 139 -14.74 14.74 9.87
C SER A 139 -14.21 14.00 11.09
N ASP A 140 -14.17 14.69 12.23
CA ASP A 140 -13.76 14.11 13.51
C ASP A 140 -14.73 13.02 14.03
N SER A 141 -15.90 12.90 13.40
CA SER A 141 -16.90 11.87 13.72
C SER A 141 -16.79 10.62 12.85
N ALA A 142 -16.03 10.66 11.76
CA ALA A 142 -15.84 9.51 10.89
C ALA A 142 -14.72 8.61 11.43
N PRO A 143 -14.83 7.27 11.34
CA PRO A 143 -13.83 6.35 11.90
C PRO A 143 -12.41 6.55 11.35
N ASN A 144 -12.31 6.99 10.10
CA ASN A 144 -11.07 7.26 9.38
C ASN A 144 -10.73 8.76 9.33
N GLY A 145 -11.49 9.63 10.02
CA GLY A 145 -11.28 11.08 10.02
C GLY A 145 -11.83 11.81 8.78
N PHE A 146 -12.46 11.11 7.83
CA PHE A 146 -13.00 11.70 6.60
C PHE A 146 -14.39 11.18 6.26
N ARG A 147 -15.23 12.05 5.71
CA ARG A 147 -16.45 11.66 4.98
C ARG A 147 -16.19 11.83 3.51
N TYR A 148 -16.78 10.96 2.70
CA TYR A 148 -16.62 11.04 1.26
C TYR A 148 -17.89 10.60 0.55
N ASP A 149 -18.01 11.04 -0.70
CA ASP A 149 -18.99 10.56 -1.66
C ASP A 149 -18.28 10.37 -3.01
N ILE A 150 -18.65 9.33 -3.75
CA ILE A 150 -18.07 9.01 -5.05
C ILE A 150 -19.20 8.74 -6.05
N THR A 151 -19.11 9.38 -7.20
CA THR A 151 -20.04 9.21 -8.32
C THR A 151 -19.28 8.64 -9.50
N TYR A 152 -19.87 7.61 -10.11
CA TYR A 152 -19.35 6.94 -11.29
C TYR A 152 -20.10 7.43 -12.53
N GLY A 153 -19.37 7.84 -13.57
CA GLY A 153 -19.96 8.35 -14.81
C GLY A 153 -19.26 7.85 -16.07
N PRO A 154 -19.96 7.78 -17.21
CA PRO A 154 -19.31 7.57 -18.51
C PRO A 154 -18.52 8.81 -18.92
N ARG A 155 -17.45 8.61 -19.70
CA ARG A 155 -16.67 9.72 -20.23
C ARG A 155 -17.50 10.57 -21.21
N GLY A 156 -17.77 11.84 -20.86
CA GLY A 156 -18.23 12.88 -21.79
C GLY A 156 -19.75 13.08 -21.92
N SER A 157 -20.52 12.94 -20.82
CA SER A 157 -21.93 13.36 -20.78
C SER A 157 -22.09 14.85 -20.56
#